data_AF-A0A7J2NPP4-F1
#
_entry.id   AF-A0A7J2NPP4-F1
#
_cell.length_a   1.000
_cell.length_b   1.000
_cell.length_c   1.000
_cell.angle_alpha   90.00
_cell.angle_beta   90.00
_cell.angle_gamma   90.00
#
_symmetry.space_group_name_H-M   'P 1'
#
loop_
_entity.id
_entity.type
_entity.pdbx_description
1 polymer ?
#
loop_
_entity_poly.entity_id
_entity_poly.type
_entity_poly.pdbx_seq_one_letter_code
_entity_poly.pdbx_strand_id
1 'polypeptide(L)'
;MRFKIELNLNENDFKRIKEVLDKNPSTSLELFPYQDFEFAAISPLSITAEGFGYSINGMVSFQQPIGMKVFDRLKLEKQTSKHLSINYRNIKLTKIVTEANELENDLNESLNLLEKIFNQVCHMQNILIEKTLTINTESLDKQLESIIRAKELNKRAEVPKPFGTIHAQGRKDAKERSGPDLVPIYMEKDKAYLYEDKKIFILLPRKFVRKLLKMDHSTLVPSDQFTEQEIDILKKFSMRKYIKKNKVAGKTFYHDLDEKTRKLLIKGMKTSKF
;
A
#
# COMPACT_ATOMS: atom_id res chain seq x y z
N MET A 1 -4.01 35.21 15.54
CA MET A 1 -3.41 34.01 14.92
C MET A 1 -3.68 32.83 15.82
N ARG A 2 -4.40 31.81 15.35
CA ARG A 2 -4.72 30.62 16.16
C ARG A 2 -4.75 29.39 15.25
N PHE A 3 -3.67 29.14 14.52
CA PHE A 3 -3.43 27.79 14.04
C PHE A 3 -2.74 27.00 15.16
N LYS A 4 -3.33 25.88 15.56
CA LYS A 4 -2.83 25.05 16.65
C LYS A 4 -2.89 23.57 16.27
N ILE A 5 -1.89 22.80 16.68
CA ILE A 5 -1.95 21.34 16.61
C ILE A 5 -1.97 20.79 18.04
N GLU A 6 -3.00 20.01 18.37
CA GLU A 6 -3.18 19.39 19.68
C GLU A 6 -2.91 17.89 19.61
N LEU A 7 -2.02 17.40 20.48
CA LEU A 7 -1.71 15.98 20.63
C LEU A 7 -2.52 15.38 21.79
N ASN A 8 -3.44 14.47 21.47
CA ASN A 8 -4.22 13.71 22.46
C ASN A 8 -3.85 12.21 22.48
N LEU A 9 -2.70 11.85 21.91
CA LEU A 9 -2.20 10.48 21.98
C LEU A 9 -1.73 10.17 23.41
N ASN A 10 -2.00 8.96 23.87
CA ASN A 10 -1.57 8.49 25.20
C ASN A 10 -0.26 7.68 25.12
N GLU A 11 0.35 7.36 26.27
CA GLU A 11 1.57 6.55 26.34
C GLU A 11 1.47 5.20 25.60
N ASN A 12 0.30 4.56 25.60
CA ASN A 12 0.09 3.29 24.91
C ASN A 12 0.08 3.48 23.38
N ASP A 13 -0.35 4.63 22.87
CA ASP A 13 -0.35 4.91 21.44
C ASP A 13 1.07 4.96 20.88
N PHE A 14 2.03 5.53 21.61
CA PHE A 14 3.44 5.53 21.21
C PHE A 14 4.01 4.11 21.14
N LYS A 15 3.71 3.26 22.13
CA LYS A 15 4.09 1.83 22.11
C LYS A 15 3.49 1.12 20.90
N ARG A 16 2.22 1.38 20.59
CA ARG A 16 1.51 0.77 19.45
C ARG A 16 2.07 1.23 18.11
N ILE A 17 2.35 2.53 17.95
CA ILE A 17 3.03 3.09 16.76
C ILE A 17 4.34 2.35 16.52
N LYS A 18 5.18 2.26 17.57
CA LYS A 18 6.44 1.54 17.54
C LYS A 18 6.25 0.09 17.09
N GLU A 19 5.39 -0.66 17.77
CA GLU A 19 5.17 -2.07 17.45
C GLU A 19 4.72 -2.30 16.00
N VAL A 20 3.87 -1.41 15.48
CA VAL A 20 3.36 -1.53 14.11
C VAL A 20 4.45 -1.20 13.10
N LEU A 21 5.24 -0.15 13.32
CA LEU A 21 6.34 0.23 12.44
C LEU A 21 7.47 -0.81 12.45
N ASP A 22 7.83 -1.36 13.61
CA ASP A 22 8.84 -2.42 13.73
C ASP A 22 8.41 -3.69 12.98
N LYS A 23 7.12 -4.04 13.04
CA LYS A 23 6.54 -5.18 12.32
C LYS A 23 6.34 -4.89 10.83
N ASN A 24 6.37 -3.62 10.39
CA ASN A 24 6.04 -3.18 9.03
C ASN A 24 6.93 -1.99 8.59
N PRO A 25 8.24 -2.22 8.35
CA PRO A 25 9.20 -1.14 8.17
C PRO A 25 9.00 -0.31 6.89
N SER A 26 8.24 -0.81 5.91
CA SER A 26 7.89 -0.07 4.70
C SER A 26 6.67 0.86 4.86
N THR A 27 6.07 0.92 6.05
CA THR A 27 4.83 1.64 6.29
C THR A 27 5.10 3.02 6.86
N SER A 28 4.30 4.00 6.39
CA SER A 28 4.24 5.36 6.92
C SER A 28 2.92 5.56 7.64
N LEU A 29 2.97 6.09 8.86
CA LEU A 29 1.80 6.50 9.62
C LEU A 29 1.64 8.02 9.53
N GLU A 30 0.45 8.51 9.22
CA GLU A 30 0.14 9.94 9.09
C GLU A 30 -0.67 10.41 10.31
N LEU A 31 -0.19 11.38 11.06
CA LEU A 31 -0.83 11.71 12.35
C LEU A 31 -2.05 12.63 12.23
N PHE A 32 -2.16 13.38 11.13
CA PHE A 32 -3.30 14.22 10.83
C PHE A 32 -3.42 14.39 9.31
N PRO A 33 -4.61 14.70 8.78
CA PRO A 33 -4.80 14.83 7.34
C PRO A 33 -4.11 16.07 6.77
N TYR A 34 -3.70 15.97 5.50
CA TYR A 34 -3.20 17.10 4.71
C TYR A 34 -4.16 18.30 4.79
N GLN A 35 -3.61 19.50 5.03
CA GLN A 35 -4.38 20.73 5.04
C GLN A 35 -3.95 21.63 3.89
N ASP A 36 -4.91 21.97 3.03
CA ASP A 36 -4.71 22.90 1.93
C ASP A 36 -5.35 24.25 2.24
N PHE A 37 -4.59 25.32 2.09
CA PHE A 37 -5.06 26.69 2.15
C PHE A 37 -4.60 27.42 0.89
N GLU A 38 -5.31 28.48 0.51
CA GLU A 38 -5.04 29.20 -0.75
C GLU A 38 -3.58 29.70 -0.89
N PHE A 39 -2.93 30.01 0.23
CA PHE A 39 -1.58 30.56 0.28
C PHE A 39 -0.51 29.58 0.78
N ALA A 40 -0.93 28.48 1.41
CA ALA A 40 -0.03 27.53 2.05
C ALA A 40 -0.69 26.16 2.24
N ALA A 41 0.11 25.12 2.26
CA ALA A 41 -0.32 23.77 2.53
C ALA A 41 0.54 23.12 3.60
N ILE A 42 -0.05 22.25 4.40
CA ILE A 42 0.61 21.52 5.48
C ILE A 42 0.44 20.03 5.19
N SER A 43 1.56 19.32 5.03
CA SER A 43 1.54 17.88 4.95
C SER A 43 1.19 17.26 6.30
N PRO A 44 0.61 16.04 6.31
CA PRO A 44 0.62 15.21 7.50
C PRO A 44 2.03 15.16 8.11
N LEU A 45 2.10 15.10 9.44
CA LEU A 45 3.32 14.65 10.10
C LEU A 45 3.34 13.13 10.00
N SER A 46 4.30 12.61 9.25
CA SER A 46 4.45 11.18 9.02
C SER A 46 5.57 10.57 9.85
N ILE A 47 5.34 9.35 10.33
CA ILE A 47 6.34 8.54 11.02
C ILE A 47 6.58 7.27 10.21
N THR A 48 7.84 7.01 9.87
CA THR A 48 8.28 5.79 9.19
C THR A 48 9.41 5.12 9.97
N ALA A 49 9.51 3.80 9.91
CA ALA A 49 10.70 3.11 10.37
C ALA A 49 11.86 3.33 9.37
N GLU A 50 13.05 3.57 9.89
CA GLU A 50 14.31 3.55 9.14
C GLU A 50 15.28 2.56 9.78
N GLY A 51 16.33 2.14 9.07
CA GLY A 51 17.20 1.03 9.50
C GLY A 51 17.83 1.15 10.90
N PHE A 52 17.87 2.36 11.47
CA PHE A 52 18.46 2.65 12.79
C PHE A 52 17.50 3.37 13.74
N GLY A 53 16.20 3.47 13.43
CA GLY A 53 15.24 4.22 14.26
C GLY A 53 13.93 4.57 13.54
N TYR A 54 13.38 5.74 13.86
CA TYR A 54 12.18 6.29 13.23
C TYR A 54 12.49 7.64 12.59
N SER A 55 11.79 7.96 11.50
CA SER A 55 11.93 9.22 10.78
C SER A 55 10.59 9.94 10.85
N ILE A 56 10.60 11.12 11.47
CA ILE A 56 9.46 12.01 11.58
C ILE A 56 9.60 13.08 10.51
N ASN A 57 8.62 13.14 9.60
CA ASN A 57 8.65 14.03 8.46
C ASN A 57 7.41 14.90 8.38
N GLY A 58 7.58 16.18 8.06
CA GLY A 58 6.49 17.11 7.82
C GLY A 58 6.93 18.20 6.86
N MET A 59 5.98 18.88 6.24
CA MET A 59 6.29 19.93 5.28
C MET A 59 5.21 21.00 5.30
N VAL A 60 5.65 22.25 5.34
CA VAL A 60 4.79 23.39 5.04
C VAL A 60 5.22 23.95 3.69
N SER A 61 4.35 23.86 2.70
CA SER A 61 4.51 24.49 1.40
C SER A 61 3.78 25.83 1.39
N PHE A 62 4.31 26.82 0.70
CA PHE A 62 3.69 28.14 0.62
C PHE A 62 4.06 28.86 -0.68
N GLN A 63 3.18 29.75 -1.11
CA GLN A 63 3.46 30.62 -2.24
C GLN A 63 4.36 31.76 -1.77
N GLN A 64 5.59 31.84 -2.30
CA GLN A 64 6.51 32.92 -1.97
C GLN A 64 6.15 34.19 -2.76
N PRO A 65 6.04 35.37 -2.11
CA PRO A 65 6.45 36.61 -2.74
C PRO A 65 7.99 36.56 -2.92
N ILE A 66 8.49 37.03 -4.06
CA ILE A 66 9.91 36.99 -4.44
C ILE A 66 10.81 37.60 -3.34
N GLY A 67 11.82 36.86 -2.85
CA GLY A 67 12.97 37.45 -2.14
C GLY A 67 13.14 37.19 -0.63
N MET A 68 12.69 36.07 -0.05
CA MET A 68 12.74 35.86 1.41
C MET A 68 13.88 34.98 1.95
N LYS A 69 14.49 35.42 3.06
CA LYS A 69 15.33 34.62 3.96
C LYS A 69 14.51 34.20 5.19
N VAL A 70 14.06 32.94 5.21
CA VAL A 70 13.16 32.38 6.24
C VAL A 70 13.82 32.23 7.62
N PHE A 71 15.15 32.07 7.66
CA PHE A 71 15.89 31.73 8.88
C PHE A 71 15.82 32.79 9.99
N ASP A 72 15.97 34.08 9.67
CA ASP A 72 16.12 35.13 10.69
C ASP A 72 14.81 35.42 11.47
N ARG A 73 13.65 35.04 10.92
CA ARG A 73 12.34 35.35 11.52
C ARG A 73 11.78 34.25 12.42
N LEU A 74 12.17 32.99 12.21
CA LEU A 74 11.65 31.86 13.01
C LEU A 74 12.29 31.75 14.40
N LYS A 75 13.35 32.52 14.69
CA LYS A 75 14.11 32.49 15.98
C LYS A 75 14.39 31.06 16.47
N LEU A 76 14.86 30.20 15.55
CA LEU A 76 15.09 28.78 15.86
C LEU A 76 16.43 28.59 16.56
N GLU A 77 16.46 27.68 17.53
CA GLU A 77 17.72 27.23 18.13
C GLU A 77 18.55 26.45 17.10
N LYS A 78 19.89 26.47 17.25
CA LYS A 78 20.81 25.81 16.32
C LYS A 78 20.51 24.31 16.17
N GLN A 79 20.08 23.62 17.23
CA GLN A 79 19.74 22.20 17.17
C GLN A 79 18.49 21.95 16.32
N THR A 80 17.44 22.76 16.52
CA THR A 80 16.18 22.70 15.75
C THR A 80 16.39 23.00 14.27
N SER A 81 17.32 23.90 13.93
CA SER A 81 17.63 24.23 12.52
C SER A 81 18.21 23.06 11.72
N LYS A 82 18.86 22.09 12.37
CA LYS A 82 19.45 20.92 11.68
C LYS A 82 18.40 19.99 11.10
N HIS A 83 17.18 20.03 11.64
CA HIS A 83 16.06 19.19 11.21
C HIS A 83 15.23 19.85 10.11
N LEU A 84 15.61 21.05 9.64
CA LEU A 84 14.86 21.81 8.67
C LEU A 84 15.63 21.98 7.36
N SER A 85 14.99 21.56 6.27
CA SER A 85 15.39 21.91 4.92
C SER A 85 14.49 23.04 4.43
N ILE A 86 15.08 24.19 4.10
CA ILE A 86 14.34 25.34 3.61
C ILE A 86 14.58 25.50 2.12
N ASN A 87 13.50 25.51 1.35
CA ASN A 87 13.49 25.86 -0.06
C ASN A 87 12.65 27.13 -0.27
N TYR A 88 12.73 27.73 -1.46
CA TYR A 88 11.98 28.93 -1.81
C TYR A 88 10.46 28.76 -1.68
N ARG A 89 9.93 27.54 -1.73
CA ARG A 89 8.48 27.28 -1.71
C ARG A 89 8.02 26.35 -0.60
N ASN A 90 8.94 25.86 0.22
CA ASN A 90 8.60 24.96 1.30
C ASN A 90 9.64 24.98 2.43
N ILE A 91 9.18 24.60 3.60
CA ILE A 91 10.02 24.25 4.75
C ILE A 91 9.69 22.80 5.08
N LYS A 92 10.68 21.92 4.92
CA LYS A 92 10.59 20.51 5.25
C LYS A 92 11.23 20.25 6.60
N LEU A 93 10.49 19.60 7.48
CA LEU A 93 10.93 19.05 8.74
C LEU A 93 11.27 17.57 8.55
N THR A 94 12.48 17.17 8.93
CA THR A 94 12.92 15.78 9.01
C THR A 94 13.75 15.60 10.28
N LYS A 95 13.24 14.77 11.21
CA LYS A 95 13.92 14.40 12.45
C LYS A 95 14.06 12.88 12.52
N ILE A 96 15.26 12.40 12.80
CA ILE A 96 15.54 10.98 13.00
C ILE A 96 15.60 10.72 14.51
N VAL A 97 14.75 9.81 14.97
CA VAL A 97 14.64 9.36 16.35
C VAL A 97 15.32 8.00 16.45
N THR A 98 16.47 7.93 17.11
CA THR A 98 17.24 6.67 17.23
C THR A 98 16.83 5.85 18.43
N GLU A 99 16.27 6.48 19.47
CA GLU A 99 15.82 5.80 20.67
C GLU A 99 14.30 5.79 20.80
N ALA A 100 13.72 4.61 20.97
CA ALA A 100 12.28 4.43 21.02
C ALA A 100 11.59 5.17 22.19
N ASN A 101 12.30 5.38 23.30
CA ASN A 101 11.75 6.06 24.47
C ASN A 101 11.65 7.59 24.26
N GLU A 102 12.30 8.12 23.22
CA GLU A 102 12.30 9.55 22.90
C GLU A 102 11.21 9.93 21.89
N LEU A 103 10.50 8.94 21.33
CA LEU A 103 9.52 9.15 20.26
C LEU A 103 8.43 10.16 20.62
N GLU A 104 7.91 10.11 21.85
CA GLU A 104 6.87 11.04 22.31
C GLU A 104 7.39 12.49 22.37
N ASN A 105 8.56 12.70 22.99
CA ASN A 105 9.18 14.02 23.10
C ASN A 105 9.50 14.58 21.71
N ASP A 106 10.12 13.76 20.86
CA ASP A 106 10.51 14.15 19.51
C ASP A 106 9.32 14.43 18.61
N LEU A 107 8.22 13.71 18.81
CA LEU A 107 6.98 13.97 18.12
C LEU A 107 6.36 15.30 18.55
N ASN A 108 6.26 15.52 19.86
CA ASN A 108 5.75 16.78 20.41
C ASN A 108 6.56 17.99 19.92
N GLU A 109 7.89 17.88 19.93
CA GLU A 109 8.76 18.91 19.36
C GLU A 109 8.50 19.14 17.87
N SER A 110 8.35 18.06 17.11
CA SER A 110 8.09 18.12 15.66
C SER A 110 6.75 18.80 15.34
N LEU A 111 5.70 18.50 16.10
CA LEU A 111 4.38 19.12 15.98
C LEU A 111 4.42 20.61 16.33
N ASN A 112 5.05 20.95 17.46
CA ASN A 112 5.23 22.34 17.87
C ASN A 112 6.02 23.14 16.84
N LEU A 113 7.04 22.54 16.24
CA LEU A 113 7.83 23.18 15.21
C LEU A 113 7.02 23.40 13.92
N LEU A 114 6.24 22.41 13.50
CA LEU A 114 5.36 22.52 12.34
C LEU A 114 4.29 23.63 12.53
N GLU A 115 3.70 23.69 13.73
CA GLU A 115 2.79 24.77 14.13
C GLU A 115 3.47 26.14 14.04
N LYS A 116 4.67 26.29 14.61
CA LYS A 116 5.45 27.54 14.55
C LYS A 116 5.76 27.94 13.12
N ILE A 117 6.16 27.00 12.26
CA ILE A 117 6.44 27.25 10.84
C ILE A 117 5.19 27.78 10.14
N PHE A 118 4.05 27.11 10.30
CA PHE A 118 2.82 27.52 9.63
C PHE A 118 2.31 28.87 10.13
N ASN A 119 2.32 29.10 11.45
CA ASN A 119 1.98 30.39 12.04
C ASN A 119 2.89 31.51 11.52
N GLN A 120 4.18 31.25 11.32
CA GLN A 120 5.08 32.22 10.71
C GLN A 120 4.70 32.52 9.26
N VAL A 121 4.30 31.52 8.48
CA VAL A 121 3.79 31.72 7.10
C VAL A 121 2.54 32.59 7.13
N CYS A 122 1.57 32.32 8.02
CA CYS A 122 0.39 33.17 8.21
C CYS A 122 0.77 34.61 8.56
N HIS A 123 1.72 34.81 9.47
CA HIS A 123 2.21 36.13 9.86
C HIS A 123 2.80 36.89 8.66
N MET A 124 3.58 36.19 7.85
CA MET A 124 4.24 36.77 6.68
C MET A 124 3.27 37.20 5.60
N GLN A 125 2.20 36.42 5.38
CA GLN A 125 1.16 36.75 4.42
C GLN A 125 0.14 37.75 4.97
N ASN A 126 0.26 38.15 6.24
CA ASN A 126 -0.72 38.96 6.96
C ASN A 126 -2.13 38.34 6.93
N ILE A 127 -2.20 37.00 7.02
CA ILE A 127 -3.45 36.23 7.00
C ILE A 127 -3.73 35.69 8.40
N LEU A 128 -4.99 35.77 8.81
CA LEU A 128 -5.48 35.16 10.04
C LEU A 128 -6.17 33.83 9.73
N ILE A 129 -5.67 32.76 10.34
CA ILE A 129 -6.35 31.47 10.40
C ILE A 129 -6.69 31.15 11.86
N GLU A 130 -7.92 30.70 12.07
CA GLU A 130 -8.41 30.10 13.31
C GLU A 130 -8.77 28.64 13.04
N LYS A 131 -7.84 27.74 13.33
CA LYS A 131 -8.01 26.31 13.07
C LYS A 131 -7.17 25.48 14.03
N THR A 132 -7.81 24.52 14.67
CA THR A 132 -7.13 23.53 15.51
C THR A 132 -7.17 22.18 14.82
N LEU A 133 -6.01 21.56 14.64
CA LEU A 133 -5.89 20.17 14.22
C LEU A 133 -5.65 19.32 15.45
N THR A 134 -6.52 18.34 15.68
CA THR A 134 -6.36 17.41 16.80
C THR A 134 -5.88 16.07 16.28
N ILE A 135 -4.75 15.62 16.79
CA ILE A 135 -4.25 14.26 16.63
C ILE A 135 -4.88 13.43 17.74
N ASN A 136 -5.61 12.37 17.38
CA ASN A 136 -6.33 11.54 18.33
C ASN A 136 -6.13 10.04 18.07
N THR A 137 -6.39 9.26 19.11
CA THR A 137 -6.26 7.80 19.11
C THR A 137 -7.17 7.15 18.06
N GLU A 138 -8.38 7.65 17.82
CA GLU A 138 -9.33 7.05 16.86
C GLU A 138 -8.81 7.10 15.41
N SER A 139 -8.20 8.22 15.01
CA SER A 139 -7.58 8.38 13.69
C SER A 139 -6.38 7.44 13.53
N LEU A 140 -5.60 7.29 14.60
CA LEU A 140 -4.49 6.34 14.64
C LEU A 140 -5.01 4.91 14.53
N ASP A 141 -6.02 4.52 15.31
CA ASP A 141 -6.62 3.19 15.30
C ASP A 141 -7.05 2.76 13.90
N LYS A 142 -7.75 3.63 13.19
CA LYS A 142 -8.19 3.38 11.81
C LYS A 142 -7.02 3.06 10.87
N GLN A 143 -5.90 3.77 11.01
CA GLN A 143 -4.71 3.52 10.20
C GLN A 143 -4.03 2.22 10.61
N LEU A 144 -3.85 1.98 11.91
CA LEU A 144 -3.23 0.75 12.42
C LEU A 144 -4.04 -0.49 12.00
N GLU A 145 -5.36 -0.44 12.13
CA GLU A 145 -6.27 -1.50 11.69
C GLU A 145 -6.16 -1.74 10.19
N SER A 146 -6.12 -0.66 9.38
CA SER A 146 -5.96 -0.77 7.93
C SER A 146 -4.66 -1.48 7.54
N ILE A 147 -3.55 -1.14 8.20
CA ILE A 147 -2.24 -1.77 7.98
C ILE A 147 -2.24 -3.25 8.37
N ILE A 148 -2.76 -3.56 9.56
CA ILE A 148 -2.86 -4.93 10.06
C ILE A 148 -3.73 -5.76 9.13
N ARG A 149 -4.91 -5.24 8.74
CA ARG A 149 -5.85 -5.90 7.83
C ARG A 149 -5.23 -6.10 6.45
N ALA A 150 -4.54 -5.12 5.89
CA ALA A 150 -3.85 -5.26 4.62
C ALA A 150 -2.79 -6.38 4.66
N LYS A 151 -2.06 -6.51 5.77
CA LYS A 151 -1.10 -7.60 5.98
C LYS A 151 -1.78 -8.95 6.13
N GLU A 152 -2.89 -9.03 6.86
CA GLU A 152 -3.68 -10.27 6.96
C GLU A 152 -4.24 -10.70 5.61
N LEU A 153 -4.80 -9.77 4.84
CA LEU A 153 -5.28 -10.02 3.48
C LEU A 153 -4.13 -10.48 2.57
N ASN A 154 -2.96 -9.85 2.66
CA ASN A 154 -1.76 -10.29 1.92
C ASN A 154 -1.28 -11.68 2.33
N LYS A 155 -1.25 -11.99 3.64
CA LYS A 155 -0.91 -13.33 4.16
C LYS A 155 -1.90 -14.39 3.69
N ARG A 156 -3.19 -14.03 3.58
CA ARG A 156 -4.27 -14.89 3.07
C ARG A 156 -4.37 -14.88 1.54
N ALA A 157 -3.42 -14.23 0.84
CA ALA A 157 -3.41 -14.04 -0.60
C ALA A 157 -4.69 -13.38 -1.17
N GLU A 158 -5.49 -12.71 -0.35
CA GLU A 158 -6.78 -12.12 -0.72
C GLU A 158 -6.66 -10.83 -1.56
N VAL A 159 -5.43 -10.35 -1.81
CA VAL A 159 -5.17 -9.27 -2.77
C VAL A 159 -5.00 -9.88 -4.17
N PRO A 160 -5.85 -9.52 -5.15
CA PRO A 160 -5.80 -10.09 -6.48
C PRO A 160 -4.51 -9.69 -7.20
N LYS A 161 -3.73 -10.68 -7.62
CA LYS A 161 -2.50 -10.49 -8.41
C LYS A 161 -2.35 -11.57 -9.50
N PRO A 162 -1.66 -11.28 -10.61
CA PRO A 162 -1.30 -12.27 -11.63
C PRO A 162 -0.72 -13.54 -11.01
N PHE A 163 -1.29 -14.69 -11.35
CA PHE A 163 -0.90 -16.02 -10.87
C PHE A 163 -1.02 -16.22 -9.35
N GLY A 164 -1.60 -15.26 -8.63
CA GLY A 164 -1.94 -15.36 -7.21
C GLY A 164 -3.16 -16.23 -6.97
N THR A 165 -3.45 -16.50 -5.70
CA THR A 165 -4.61 -17.29 -5.27
C THR A 165 -5.52 -16.46 -4.40
N ILE A 166 -6.84 -16.53 -4.59
CA ILE A 166 -7.82 -15.90 -3.69
C ILE A 166 -8.73 -16.96 -3.08
N HIS A 167 -9.21 -16.67 -1.87
CA HIS A 167 -10.17 -17.50 -1.15
C HIS A 167 -11.55 -16.87 -1.31
N ALA A 168 -12.51 -17.61 -1.86
CA ALA A 168 -13.85 -17.10 -2.17
C ALA A 168 -14.91 -18.17 -1.92
N GLN A 169 -16.12 -17.77 -1.54
CA GLN A 169 -17.25 -18.68 -1.27
C GLN A 169 -17.70 -19.42 -2.55
N GLY A 170 -17.53 -18.76 -3.70
CA GLY A 170 -17.90 -19.31 -4.99
C GLY A 170 -17.36 -18.51 -6.16
N ARG A 171 -17.71 -18.92 -7.37
CA ARG A 171 -17.21 -18.27 -8.60
C ARG A 171 -17.65 -16.83 -8.78
N LYS A 172 -18.84 -16.46 -8.29
CA LYS A 172 -19.36 -15.09 -8.40
C LYS A 172 -18.51 -14.16 -7.54
N ASP A 173 -18.37 -14.50 -6.27
CA ASP A 173 -17.49 -13.84 -5.30
C ASP A 173 -16.03 -13.78 -5.80
N ALA A 174 -15.48 -14.90 -6.27
CA ALA A 174 -14.13 -14.91 -6.84
C ALA A 174 -13.98 -13.91 -8.00
N LYS A 175 -14.98 -13.82 -8.90
CA LYS A 175 -14.96 -12.89 -10.03
C LYS A 175 -15.00 -11.42 -9.58
N GLU A 176 -15.83 -11.10 -8.60
CA GLU A 176 -15.93 -9.75 -8.02
C GLU A 176 -14.60 -9.33 -7.37
N ARG A 177 -13.91 -10.26 -6.70
CA ARG A 177 -12.64 -10.00 -6.02
C ARG A 177 -11.40 -10.04 -6.92
N SER A 178 -11.48 -10.62 -8.12
CA SER A 178 -10.31 -10.83 -9.02
C SER A 178 -9.86 -9.56 -9.75
N GLY A 179 -10.71 -8.54 -9.84
CA GLY A 179 -10.49 -7.40 -10.74
C GLY A 179 -10.73 -7.74 -12.22
N PRO A 180 -10.74 -6.73 -13.11
CA PRO A 180 -11.17 -6.90 -14.50
C PRO A 180 -10.20 -7.74 -15.36
N ASP A 181 -8.90 -7.68 -15.05
CA ASP A 181 -7.82 -8.25 -15.89
C ASP A 181 -7.43 -9.69 -15.56
N LEU A 182 -8.01 -10.25 -14.50
CA LEU A 182 -7.72 -11.60 -14.02
C LEU A 182 -8.94 -12.51 -14.16
N VAL A 183 -8.68 -13.78 -14.44
CA VAL A 183 -9.69 -14.83 -14.59
C VAL A 183 -9.49 -15.85 -13.47
N PRO A 184 -10.43 -15.99 -12.53
CA PRO A 184 -10.32 -16.98 -11.46
C PRO A 184 -10.65 -18.39 -11.99
N ILE A 185 -9.75 -19.35 -11.74
CA ILE A 185 -9.99 -20.78 -11.91
C ILE A 185 -10.02 -21.44 -10.55
N TYR A 186 -11.08 -22.23 -10.29
CA TYR A 186 -11.16 -23.04 -9.08
C TYR A 186 -10.05 -24.08 -9.05
N MET A 187 -9.31 -24.12 -7.96
CA MET A 187 -8.27 -25.12 -7.72
C MET A 187 -8.77 -26.20 -6.77
N GLU A 188 -9.11 -25.83 -5.54
CA GLU A 188 -9.46 -26.78 -4.50
C GLU A 188 -10.31 -26.15 -3.39
N LYS A 189 -10.84 -26.99 -2.52
CA LYS A 189 -11.47 -26.53 -1.28
C LYS A 189 -10.38 -26.10 -0.32
N ASP A 190 -10.60 -24.99 0.36
CA ASP A 190 -9.76 -24.59 1.46
C ASP A 190 -9.96 -25.57 2.62
N LYS A 191 -8.89 -26.23 3.05
CA LYS A 191 -8.92 -27.20 4.16
C LYS A 191 -8.55 -26.59 5.50
N ALA A 192 -8.08 -25.34 5.52
CA ALA A 192 -7.57 -24.69 6.73
C ALA A 192 -8.66 -23.94 7.52
N TYR A 193 -9.83 -23.67 6.90
CA TYR A 193 -10.91 -22.92 7.54
C TYR A 193 -11.93 -23.85 8.22
N LEU A 194 -11.95 -23.82 9.56
CA LEU A 194 -12.91 -24.54 10.40
C LEU A 194 -14.33 -23.94 10.39
N TYR A 195 -14.51 -22.72 9.86
CA TYR A 195 -15.75 -21.95 10.03
C TYR A 195 -16.39 -21.43 8.73
N GLU A 196 -15.74 -21.56 7.56
CA GLU A 196 -16.35 -21.20 6.27
C GLU A 196 -15.86 -22.11 5.13
N ASP A 197 -16.79 -22.63 4.32
CA ASP A 197 -16.55 -23.46 3.12
C ASP A 197 -15.94 -22.63 1.96
N LYS A 198 -14.79 -21.98 2.19
CA LYS A 198 -14.09 -21.22 1.17
C LYS A 198 -13.45 -22.14 0.15
N LYS A 199 -13.40 -21.66 -1.09
CA LYS A 199 -12.76 -22.31 -2.23
C LYS A 199 -11.57 -21.48 -2.65
N ILE A 200 -10.47 -22.15 -2.98
CA ILE A 200 -9.24 -21.53 -3.46
C ILE A 200 -9.34 -21.41 -4.98
N PHE A 201 -9.17 -20.19 -5.48
CA PHE A 201 -9.12 -19.87 -6.90
C PHE A 201 -7.75 -19.33 -7.26
N ILE A 202 -7.19 -19.77 -8.38
CA ILE A 202 -6.00 -19.17 -8.97
C ILE A 202 -6.39 -18.10 -9.99
N LEU A 203 -5.70 -16.97 -9.97
CA LEU A 203 -5.98 -15.82 -10.81
C LEU A 203 -5.07 -15.82 -12.03
N LEU A 204 -5.64 -16.01 -13.21
CA LEU A 204 -4.89 -16.05 -14.46
C LEU A 204 -5.00 -14.73 -15.21
N PRO A 205 -3.89 -14.12 -15.65
CA PRO A 205 -3.93 -12.98 -16.56
C PRO A 205 -4.68 -13.30 -17.85
N ARG A 206 -5.56 -12.40 -18.31
CA ARG A 206 -6.31 -12.59 -19.57
C ARG A 206 -5.40 -12.91 -20.78
N LYS A 207 -4.20 -12.31 -20.85
CA LYS A 207 -3.22 -12.60 -21.91
C LYS A 207 -2.82 -14.08 -21.93
N PHE A 208 -2.53 -14.64 -20.75
CA PHE A 208 -2.21 -16.05 -20.59
C PHE A 208 -3.41 -16.94 -20.90
N VAL A 209 -4.61 -16.58 -20.43
CA VAL A 209 -5.85 -17.31 -20.78
C VAL A 209 -6.08 -17.37 -22.28
N ARG A 210 -5.84 -16.28 -23.02
CA ARG A 210 -5.93 -16.29 -24.48
C ARG A 210 -4.92 -17.25 -25.12
N LYS A 211 -3.69 -17.36 -24.59
CA LYS A 211 -2.73 -18.38 -25.04
C LYS A 211 -3.31 -19.78 -24.82
N LEU A 212 -3.79 -20.08 -23.61
CA LEU A 212 -4.38 -21.38 -23.28
C LEU A 212 -5.57 -21.75 -24.19
N LEU A 213 -6.45 -20.79 -24.49
CA LEU A 213 -7.63 -21.04 -25.32
C LEU A 213 -7.31 -21.28 -26.81
N LYS A 214 -6.11 -20.90 -27.26
CA LYS A 214 -5.61 -21.19 -28.61
C LYS A 214 -4.97 -22.58 -28.73
N MET A 215 -4.73 -23.28 -27.61
CA MET A 215 -4.22 -24.65 -27.63
C MET A 215 -5.37 -25.62 -27.89
N ASP A 216 -5.41 -26.15 -29.11
CA ASP A 216 -6.30 -27.23 -29.51
C ASP A 216 -5.52 -28.54 -29.71
N HIS A 217 -6.22 -29.58 -30.17
CA HIS A 217 -5.65 -30.90 -30.42
C HIS A 217 -4.47 -30.92 -31.39
N SER A 218 -4.41 -29.94 -32.30
CA SER A 218 -3.37 -29.81 -33.32
C SER A 218 -2.21 -28.91 -32.91
N THR A 219 -2.38 -28.07 -31.88
CA THR A 219 -1.41 -27.01 -31.56
C THR A 219 -0.54 -27.39 -30.36
N LEU A 220 0.64 -27.94 -30.64
CA LEU A 220 1.69 -28.17 -29.65
C LEU A 220 2.44 -26.87 -29.38
N VAL A 221 2.31 -26.33 -28.15
CA VAL A 221 3.03 -25.10 -27.77
C VAL A 221 4.24 -25.48 -26.91
N PRO A 222 5.48 -25.17 -27.35
CA PRO A 222 6.67 -25.48 -26.58
C PRO A 222 6.75 -24.64 -25.32
N SER A 223 7.37 -25.20 -24.27
CA SER A 223 7.45 -24.56 -22.95
C SER A 223 8.22 -23.23 -22.94
N ASP A 224 9.13 -23.02 -23.90
CA ASP A 224 9.94 -21.80 -24.04
C ASP A 224 9.13 -20.57 -24.49
N GLN A 225 7.89 -20.75 -24.97
CA GLN A 225 6.97 -19.65 -25.30
C GLN A 225 6.22 -19.09 -24.09
N PHE A 226 6.52 -19.61 -22.90
CA PHE A 226 5.90 -19.22 -21.64
C PHE A 226 6.92 -18.62 -20.69
N THR A 227 6.47 -17.70 -19.84
CA THR A 227 7.28 -17.23 -18.73
C THR A 227 7.41 -18.32 -17.66
N GLU A 228 8.40 -18.22 -16.77
CA GLU A 228 8.58 -19.18 -15.67
C GLU A 228 7.31 -19.34 -14.83
N GLN A 229 6.62 -18.23 -14.53
CA GLN A 229 5.36 -18.23 -13.80
C GLN A 229 4.25 -18.96 -14.58
N GLU A 230 4.14 -18.74 -15.89
CA GLU A 230 3.18 -19.45 -16.76
C GLU A 230 3.49 -20.96 -16.79
N ILE A 231 4.76 -21.35 -16.85
CA ILE A 231 5.21 -22.75 -16.83
C ILE A 231 4.80 -23.44 -15.53
N ASP A 232 4.94 -22.77 -14.39
CA ASP A 232 4.56 -23.35 -13.10
C ASP A 232 3.05 -23.59 -12.99
N ILE A 233 2.24 -22.73 -13.58
CA ILE A 233 0.79 -22.98 -13.72
C ILE A 233 0.53 -24.17 -14.64
N LEU A 234 1.20 -24.24 -15.80
CA LEU A 234 1.04 -25.33 -16.75
C LEU A 234 1.43 -26.70 -16.15
N LYS A 235 2.49 -26.75 -15.35
CA LYS A 235 2.86 -27.95 -14.57
C LYS A 235 1.74 -28.37 -13.62
N LYS A 236 1.19 -27.42 -12.84
CA LYS A 236 0.05 -27.68 -11.93
C LYS A 236 -1.19 -28.16 -12.68
N PHE A 237 -1.51 -27.53 -13.81
CA PHE A 237 -2.66 -27.90 -14.64
C PHE A 237 -2.46 -29.29 -15.26
N SER A 238 -1.24 -29.62 -15.68
CA SER A 238 -0.91 -30.94 -16.21
C SER A 238 -1.04 -32.04 -15.15
N MET A 239 -0.55 -31.81 -13.93
CA MET A 239 -0.72 -32.74 -12.81
C MET A 239 -2.20 -32.98 -12.49
N ARG A 240 -3.04 -31.95 -12.60
CA ARG A 240 -4.49 -32.02 -12.40
C ARG A 240 -5.27 -32.50 -13.64
N LYS A 241 -4.56 -32.86 -14.71
CA LYS A 241 -5.13 -33.30 -16.00
C LYS A 241 -6.04 -32.25 -16.66
N TYR A 242 -5.81 -30.97 -16.39
CA TYR A 242 -6.50 -29.86 -17.07
C TYR A 242 -5.90 -29.55 -18.44
N ILE A 243 -4.63 -29.91 -18.65
CA ILE A 243 -3.92 -29.76 -19.91
C ILE A 243 -3.01 -30.97 -20.10
N LYS A 244 -2.79 -31.41 -21.33
CA LYS A 244 -1.81 -32.47 -21.62
C LYS A 244 -0.41 -31.87 -21.78
N LYS A 245 0.58 -32.71 -21.47
CA LYS A 245 1.99 -32.42 -21.73
C LYS A 245 2.59 -33.59 -22.50
N ASN A 246 3.40 -33.28 -23.50
CA ASN A 246 4.19 -34.25 -24.26
C ASN A 246 5.66 -33.85 -24.25
N LYS A 247 6.54 -34.84 -24.25
CA LYS A 247 7.99 -34.63 -24.40
C LYS A 247 8.39 -35.12 -25.79
N VAL A 248 8.85 -34.21 -26.65
CA VAL A 248 9.26 -34.51 -28.03
C VAL A 248 10.66 -33.97 -28.23
N ALA A 249 11.59 -34.82 -28.69
CA ALA A 249 12.99 -34.45 -28.93
C ALA A 249 13.64 -33.69 -27.74
N GLY A 250 13.38 -34.14 -26.51
CA GLY A 250 13.92 -33.52 -25.29
C GLY A 250 13.18 -32.26 -24.81
N LYS A 251 12.32 -31.64 -25.63
CA LYS A 251 11.55 -30.43 -25.28
C LYS A 251 10.15 -30.78 -24.75
N THR A 252 9.65 -29.96 -23.83
CA THR A 252 8.30 -30.11 -23.27
C THR A 252 7.31 -29.25 -24.03
N PHE A 253 6.19 -29.85 -24.43
CA PHE A 253 5.09 -29.18 -25.12
C PHE A 253 3.81 -29.33 -24.31
N TYR A 254 2.98 -28.29 -24.30
CA TYR A 254 1.65 -28.29 -23.70
C TYR A 254 0.58 -28.19 -24.80
N HIS A 255 -0.48 -28.98 -24.66
CA HIS A 255 -1.59 -29.02 -25.61
C HIS A 255 -2.86 -29.60 -24.96
N ASP A 256 -3.98 -29.61 -25.67
CA ASP A 256 -5.26 -30.19 -25.23
C ASP A 256 -5.73 -29.68 -23.86
N LEU A 257 -6.16 -28.41 -23.80
CA LEU A 257 -6.89 -27.94 -22.63
C LEU A 257 -8.21 -28.71 -22.51
N ASP A 258 -8.49 -29.28 -21.34
CA ASP A 258 -9.70 -30.06 -21.12
C ASP A 258 -10.96 -29.23 -21.35
N GLU A 259 -12.00 -29.86 -21.89
CA GLU A 259 -13.19 -29.15 -22.35
C GLU A 259 -13.91 -28.42 -21.20
N LYS A 260 -13.88 -28.97 -19.98
CA LYS A 260 -14.51 -28.34 -18.82
C LYS A 260 -13.75 -27.06 -18.48
N THR A 261 -12.44 -27.11 -18.29
CA THR A 261 -11.61 -25.93 -18.01
C THR A 261 -11.66 -24.92 -19.15
N ARG A 262 -11.70 -25.36 -20.41
CA ARG A 262 -11.89 -24.47 -21.56
C ARG A 262 -13.20 -23.69 -21.47
N LYS A 263 -14.32 -24.36 -21.17
CA LYS A 263 -15.63 -23.69 -20.95
C LYS A 263 -15.57 -22.70 -19.79
N LEU A 264 -14.85 -23.03 -18.72
CA LEU A 264 -14.67 -22.13 -17.57
C LEU A 264 -13.88 -20.88 -17.92
N LEU A 265 -12.77 -21.04 -18.63
CA LEU A 265 -11.93 -19.93 -19.08
C LEU A 265 -12.70 -19.03 -20.04
N ILE A 266 -13.44 -19.59 -21.00
CA ILE A 266 -14.31 -18.81 -21.90
C ILE A 266 -15.35 -18.03 -21.09
N LYS A 267 -16.00 -18.66 -20.11
CA LYS A 267 -16.98 -17.99 -19.23
C LYS A 267 -16.35 -16.87 -18.41
N GLY A 268 -15.12 -17.05 -17.94
CA GLY A 268 -14.36 -16.04 -17.19
C GLY A 268 -13.88 -14.88 -18.05
N MET A 269 -13.61 -15.12 -19.34
CA MET A 269 -13.21 -14.11 -20.33
C MET A 269 -14.36 -13.24 -20.83
N LYS A 270 -15.61 -13.73 -20.76
CA LYS A 270 -16.80 -12.93 -21.12
C LYS A 270 -16.98 -11.82 -20.09
N THR A 271 -16.80 -10.58 -20.56
CA THR A 271 -16.94 -9.34 -19.78
C THR A 271 -18.29 -9.31 -19.06
N SER A 272 -18.24 -8.99 -17.77
CA SER A 272 -19.29 -8.21 -17.13
C SER A 272 -19.45 -6.94 -17.96
N LYS A 273 -20.64 -6.75 -18.54
CA LYS A 273 -21.06 -5.43 -18.99
C LYS A 273 -21.06 -4.53 -17.75
N PHE A 274 -20.11 -3.62 -17.68
CA PHE A 274 -20.24 -2.35 -16.98
C PHE A 274 -19.80 -1.31 -18.00
#